data_AF-A0A536LLQ4-F1
#
_entry.id   AF-A0A536LLQ4-F1
#
_cell.length_a   1.000
_cell.length_b   1.000
_cell.length_c   1.000
_cell.angle_alpha   90.00
_cell.angle_beta   90.00
_cell.angle_gamma   90.00
#
_symmetry.space_group_name_H-M   'P 1'
#
loop_
_entity.id
_entity.type
_entity.pdbx_description
1 polymer ?
#
loop_
_entity_poly.entity_id
_entity_poly.type
_entity_poly.pdbx_seq_one_letter_code
_entity_poly.pdbx_strand_id
1 'polypeptide(L)'
;MATETVRRPRPKGGGAVPFATLFWRLPWLRSLLLLTPPLAWFVVIYFASLILLLITAFWTTDPFTTQIVQVWTTSNFERLINEPVYHDIVGRTVVLAALVTLTDALLAFPFAYYMARLASRRVQTLLFAAVLLPLWASYLARVYAWILILNHSGVLNWSLQSIG
;
A
#
# COMPACT_ATOMS: atom_id res chain seq x y z
N MET A 1 -72.98 35.13 4.41
CA MET A 1 -71.69 35.33 3.71
C MET A 1 -70.95 34.01 3.72
N ALA A 2 -71.06 33.25 2.64
CA ALA A 2 -70.54 31.89 2.52
C ALA A 2 -69.06 31.94 2.16
N THR A 3 -68.21 31.31 2.98
CA THR A 3 -66.80 31.09 2.69
C THR A 3 -66.68 29.93 1.70
N GLU A 4 -66.41 30.27 0.44
CA GLU A 4 -66.07 29.30 -0.61
C GLU A 4 -64.81 28.54 -0.21
N THR A 5 -65.00 27.27 0.19
CA THR A 5 -63.91 26.35 0.46
C THR A 5 -63.26 25.96 -0.87
N VAL A 6 -62.10 26.55 -1.17
CA VAL A 6 -61.25 26.18 -2.31
C VAL A 6 -60.88 24.70 -2.19
N ARG A 7 -61.59 23.83 -2.94
CA ARG A 7 -61.26 22.41 -3.05
C ARG A 7 -59.93 22.26 -3.79
N ARG A 8 -58.86 21.96 -3.06
CA ARG A 8 -57.60 21.51 -3.67
C ARG A 8 -57.86 20.21 -4.44
N PRO A 9 -57.38 20.05 -5.68
CA PRO A 9 -57.49 18.78 -6.38
C PRO A 9 -56.71 17.71 -5.61
N ARG A 10 -57.40 16.62 -5.25
CA ARG A 10 -56.77 15.39 -4.76
C ARG A 10 -55.89 14.82 -5.88
N PRO A 11 -54.60 14.49 -5.64
CA PRO A 11 -53.82 13.75 -6.62
C PRO A 11 -54.51 12.39 -6.85
N LYS A 12 -54.98 12.18 -8.09
CA LYS A 12 -55.52 10.92 -8.58
C LYS A 12 -54.36 10.04 -9.08
N GLY A 13 -54.38 8.75 -8.73
CA GLY A 13 -53.50 7.69 -9.26
C GLY A 13 -52.19 7.58 -8.46
N GLY A 14 -51.81 6.45 -7.87
CA GLY A 14 -52.11 5.08 -8.26
C GLY A 14 -51.27 4.69 -9.48
N GLY A 15 -49.95 4.53 -9.30
CA GLY A 15 -49.06 4.08 -10.37
C GLY A 15 -47.60 4.44 -10.09
N ALA A 16 -46.79 3.40 -9.82
CA ALA A 16 -45.33 3.37 -9.80
C ALA A 16 -44.60 4.56 -9.16
N VAL A 17 -44.04 4.34 -7.97
CA VAL A 17 -42.92 5.16 -7.49
C VAL A 17 -41.85 5.21 -8.59
N PRO A 18 -41.50 6.37 -9.16
CA PRO A 18 -40.47 6.44 -10.19
C PRO A 18 -39.16 5.92 -9.59
N PHE A 19 -38.42 5.06 -10.31
CA PHE A 19 -37.07 4.59 -9.91
C PHE A 19 -36.15 5.74 -9.45
N ALA A 20 -36.37 6.95 -9.99
CA ALA A 20 -35.70 8.17 -9.57
C ALA A 20 -35.87 8.51 -8.08
N THR A 21 -37.03 8.24 -7.47
CA THR A 21 -37.32 8.51 -6.05
C THR A 21 -36.68 7.48 -5.10
N LEU A 22 -36.38 6.27 -5.59
CA LEU A 22 -35.69 5.24 -4.81
C LEU A 22 -34.21 5.61 -4.61
N PHE A 23 -33.57 6.16 -5.63
CA PHE A 23 -32.19 6.68 -5.56
C PHE A 23 -32.01 7.83 -4.57
N TRP A 24 -33.04 8.63 -4.27
CA TRP A 24 -32.99 9.71 -3.27
C TRP A 24 -33.20 9.23 -1.83
N ARG A 25 -33.79 8.04 -1.64
CA ARG A 25 -34.10 7.48 -0.31
C ARG A 25 -32.96 6.67 0.31
N LEU A 26 -32.00 6.23 -0.50
CA LEU A 26 -30.87 5.42 -0.06
C LEU A 26 -29.56 6.06 -0.55
N PRO A 27 -29.00 7.04 0.20
CA PRO A 27 -27.81 7.78 -0.22
C PRO A 27 -26.60 6.87 -0.51
N TRP A 28 -26.52 5.70 0.14
CA TRP A 28 -25.44 4.73 -0.06
C TRP A 28 -25.47 4.05 -1.44
N LEU A 29 -26.63 3.89 -2.09
CA LEU A 29 -26.76 3.24 -3.41
C LEU A 29 -26.17 4.11 -4.53
N ARG A 30 -26.22 5.44 -4.40
CA ARG A 30 -25.54 6.37 -5.30
C ARG A 30 -24.04 6.29 -5.16
N SER A 31 -23.55 6.29 -3.92
CA SER A 31 -22.13 6.12 -3.62
C SER A 31 -21.63 4.76 -4.11
N LEU A 32 -22.42 3.70 -3.94
CA LEU A 32 -22.09 2.37 -4.42
C LEU A 32 -22.02 2.35 -5.95
N LEU A 33 -23.01 2.92 -6.65
CA LEU A 33 -23.03 2.94 -8.12
C LEU A 33 -21.92 3.81 -8.74
N LEU A 34 -21.48 4.87 -8.04
CA LEU A 34 -20.38 5.73 -8.47
C LEU A 34 -18.99 5.13 -8.19
N LEU A 35 -18.81 4.45 -7.04
CA LEU A 35 -17.52 3.82 -6.70
C LEU A 35 -17.36 2.40 -7.26
N THR A 36 -18.44 1.69 -7.58
CA THR A 36 -18.34 0.29 -8.03
C THR A 36 -17.53 0.13 -9.31
N PRO A 37 -17.72 0.91 -10.39
CA PRO A 37 -16.95 0.68 -11.61
C PRO A 37 -15.44 0.90 -11.43
N PRO A 38 -14.96 2.02 -10.81
CA PRO A 38 -13.54 2.21 -10.56
C PRO A 38 -12.94 1.16 -9.63
N LEU A 39 -13.60 0.85 -8.49
CA LEU A 39 -13.10 -0.13 -7.55
C LEU A 39 -13.11 -1.55 -8.13
N ALA A 40 -14.18 -1.93 -8.82
CA ALA A 40 -14.25 -3.23 -9.50
C ALA A 40 -13.14 -3.35 -10.52
N TRP A 41 -12.83 -2.29 -11.27
CA TRP A 41 -11.72 -2.30 -12.22
C TRP A 41 -10.37 -2.53 -11.54
N PHE A 42 -10.07 -1.83 -10.43
CA PHE A 42 -8.85 -2.06 -9.66
C PHE A 42 -8.74 -3.49 -9.12
N VAL A 43 -9.83 -4.01 -8.56
CA VAL A 43 -9.90 -5.37 -8.02
C VAL A 43 -9.69 -6.38 -9.15
N VAL A 44 -10.41 -6.26 -10.27
CA VAL A 44 -10.30 -7.19 -11.40
C VAL A 44 -8.89 -7.21 -11.95
N ILE A 45 -8.26 -6.06 -12.18
CA ILE A 45 -6.88 -6.02 -12.69
C ILE A 45 -5.90 -6.63 -11.69
N TYR A 46 -6.01 -6.29 -10.41
CA TYR A 46 -5.12 -6.81 -9.37
C TYR A 46 -5.22 -8.34 -9.26
N PHE A 47 -6.44 -8.87 -9.15
CA PHE A 47 -6.66 -10.31 -9.07
C PHE A 47 -6.29 -11.02 -10.36
N ALA A 48 -6.59 -10.45 -11.52
CA ALA A 48 -6.15 -11.00 -12.81
C ALA A 48 -4.62 -11.09 -12.88
N SER A 49 -3.90 -10.05 -12.45
CA SER A 49 -2.44 -10.05 -12.38
C SER A 49 -1.90 -11.15 -11.46
N LEU A 50 -2.47 -11.30 -10.26
CA LEU A 50 -2.08 -12.37 -9.33
C LEU A 50 -2.36 -13.77 -9.88
N ILE A 51 -3.50 -13.97 -10.53
CA ILE A 51 -3.86 -15.26 -11.14
C ILE A 51 -2.92 -15.59 -12.29
N LEU A 52 -2.61 -14.61 -13.15
CA LEU A 52 -1.66 -14.79 -14.24
C LEU A 52 -0.27 -15.14 -13.70
N LEU A 53 0.20 -14.43 -12.68
CA LEU A 53 1.47 -14.73 -12.01
C LEU A 53 1.46 -16.16 -11.46
N LEU A 54 0.38 -16.57 -10.80
CA LEU A 54 0.24 -17.92 -10.27
C LEU A 54 0.27 -18.97 -11.39
N ILE A 55 -0.44 -18.76 -12.51
CA ILE A 55 -0.42 -19.65 -13.67
C ILE A 55 1.01 -19.74 -14.25
N THR A 56 1.69 -18.61 -14.38
CA THR A 56 3.07 -18.59 -14.90
C THR A 56 4.06 -19.33 -14.01
N ALA A 57 3.79 -19.45 -12.71
CA ALA A 57 4.64 -20.23 -11.80
C ALA A 57 4.63 -21.74 -12.13
N PHE A 58 3.60 -22.24 -12.83
CA PHE A 58 3.53 -23.62 -13.33
C PHE A 58 4.17 -23.81 -14.71
N TRP A 59 4.59 -22.72 -15.38
CA TRP A 59 5.34 -22.79 -16.64
C TRP A 59 6.85 -22.78 -16.36
N THR A 60 7.62 -23.50 -17.19
CA THR A 60 9.07 -23.57 -17.03
C THR A 60 9.77 -22.55 -17.91
N THR A 61 10.87 -22.01 -17.40
CA THR A 61 11.78 -21.16 -18.20
C THR A 61 12.99 -21.99 -18.59
N ASP A 62 13.32 -21.99 -19.88
CA ASP A 62 14.55 -22.61 -20.36
C ASP A 62 15.77 -21.78 -19.85
N PRO A 63 16.71 -22.38 -19.09
CA PRO A 63 17.86 -21.68 -18.54
C PRO A 63 18.77 -21.03 -19.58
N PHE A 64 18.78 -21.51 -20.83
CA PHE A 64 19.69 -21.03 -21.87
C PHE A 64 19.05 -19.96 -22.76
N THR A 65 17.78 -20.12 -23.11
CA THR A 65 17.07 -19.20 -24.00
C THR A 65 16.24 -18.15 -23.24
N THR A 66 16.04 -18.32 -21.93
CA THR A 66 15.16 -17.50 -21.08
C THR A 66 13.73 -17.39 -21.62
N GLN A 67 13.33 -18.31 -22.50
CA GLN A 67 11.98 -18.34 -23.05
C GLN A 67 11.05 -19.10 -22.09
N ILE A 68 9.83 -18.58 -21.96
CA ILE A 68 8.77 -19.20 -21.18
C ILE A 68 8.20 -20.34 -22.03
N VAL A 69 8.52 -21.58 -21.66
CA VAL A 69 7.96 -22.75 -22.30
C VAL A 69 6.68 -23.11 -21.54
N GLN A 70 5.54 -23.02 -22.23
CA GLN A 70 4.19 -23.25 -21.67
C GLN A 70 3.90 -24.74 -21.46
N VAL A 71 4.77 -25.42 -20.71
CA VAL A 71 4.55 -26.79 -20.25
C VAL A 71 4.14 -26.72 -18.79
N TRP A 72 3.04 -27.37 -18.45
CA TRP A 72 2.60 -27.50 -17.06
C TRP A 72 3.56 -28.41 -16.29
N THR A 73 4.28 -27.84 -15.34
CA THR A 73 5.25 -28.57 -14.50
C THR A 73 5.29 -28.02 -13.09
N THR A 74 5.64 -28.87 -12.13
CA THR A 74 5.87 -28.52 -10.72
C THR A 74 7.35 -28.25 -10.41
N SER A 75 8.23 -28.32 -11.41
CA SER A 75 9.69 -28.20 -11.23
C SER A 75 10.13 -26.90 -10.56
N ASN A 76 9.40 -25.79 -10.75
CA ASN A 76 9.71 -24.52 -10.07
C ASN A 76 9.49 -24.60 -8.56
N PHE A 77 8.47 -25.33 -8.10
CA PHE A 77 8.20 -25.54 -6.68
C PHE A 77 9.23 -26.49 -6.06
N GLU A 78 9.66 -27.52 -6.79
CA GLU A 78 10.74 -28.40 -6.34
C GLU A 78 12.06 -27.65 -6.19
N ARG A 79 12.40 -26.77 -7.15
CA ARG A 79 13.57 -25.89 -7.03
C ARG A 79 13.44 -24.98 -5.82
N LEU A 80 12.28 -24.37 -5.58
CA LEU A 80 12.05 -23.52 -4.42
C LEU A 80 12.31 -24.25 -3.09
N ILE A 81 11.94 -25.53 -3.00
CA ILE A 81 12.06 -26.32 -1.76
C ILE A 81 13.44 -26.97 -1.62
N ASN A 82 14.07 -27.39 -2.71
CA ASN A 82 15.31 -28.16 -2.65
C ASN A 82 16.56 -27.29 -2.80
N GLU A 83 16.47 -26.12 -3.42
CA GLU A 83 17.64 -25.28 -3.64
C GLU A 83 17.98 -24.45 -2.39
N PRO A 84 19.19 -24.60 -1.81
CA PRO A 84 19.55 -23.92 -0.57
C PRO A 84 19.57 -22.40 -0.69
N VAL A 85 19.79 -21.88 -1.90
CA VAL A 85 19.82 -20.44 -2.19
C VAL A 85 18.48 -19.77 -1.85
N TYR A 86 17.34 -20.42 -2.13
CA TYR A 86 16.03 -19.85 -1.80
C TYR A 86 15.80 -19.80 -0.28
N HIS A 87 16.23 -20.81 0.45
CA HIS A 87 16.16 -20.83 1.91
C HIS A 87 17.04 -19.75 2.55
N ASP A 88 18.25 -19.53 2.03
CA ASP A 88 19.12 -18.44 2.53
C ASP A 88 18.47 -17.07 2.30
N ILE A 89 17.93 -16.82 1.11
CA ILE A 89 17.26 -15.56 0.80
C ILE A 89 16.03 -15.34 1.70
N VAL A 90 15.18 -16.36 1.88
CA VAL A 90 14.01 -16.27 2.76
C VAL A 90 14.43 -16.07 4.21
N GLY A 91 15.41 -16.83 4.69
CA GLY A 91 15.92 -16.71 6.06
C GLY A 91 16.49 -15.31 6.33
N ARG A 92 17.34 -14.80 5.44
CA ARG A 92 17.94 -13.47 5.55
C ARG A 92 16.90 -12.35 5.49
N THR A 93 15.92 -12.44 4.60
CA THR A 93 14.86 -11.43 4.51
C THR A 93 13.99 -11.41 5.75
N VAL A 94 13.60 -12.58 6.28
CA VAL A 94 12.81 -12.69 7.52
C VAL A 94 13.59 -12.16 8.72
N VAL A 95 14.86 -12.56 8.87
CA VAL A 95 15.72 -12.10 9.98
C VAL A 95 15.93 -10.59 9.90
N LEU A 96 16.23 -10.04 8.72
CA LEU A 96 16.38 -8.60 8.55
C LEU A 96 15.07 -7.86 8.85
N ALA A 97 13.92 -8.35 8.36
CA ALA A 97 12.62 -7.74 8.64
C ALA A 97 12.30 -7.75 10.14
N ALA A 98 12.58 -8.84 10.84
CA ALA A 98 12.38 -8.96 12.28
C ALA A 98 13.30 -8.00 13.06
N LEU A 99 14.59 -7.96 12.72
CA LEU A 99 15.56 -7.06 13.35
C LEU A 99 15.21 -5.59 13.11
N VAL A 100 14.82 -5.23 11.89
CA VAL A 100 14.40 -3.86 11.56
C VAL A 100 13.12 -3.50 12.31
N THR A 101 12.13 -4.39 12.36
CA THR A 101 10.88 -4.14 13.09
C THR A 101 11.12 -3.96 14.58
N LEU A 102 11.97 -4.80 15.19
CA LEU A 102 12.30 -4.70 16.61
C LEU A 102 13.08 -3.42 16.92
N THR A 103 14.10 -3.10 16.12
CA THR A 103 14.90 -1.90 16.33
C THR A 103 14.09 -0.63 16.09
N ASP A 104 13.24 -0.60 15.06
CA ASP A 104 12.31 0.51 14.82
C ASP A 104 11.30 0.65 15.96
N ALA A 105 10.68 -0.44 16.44
CA ALA A 105 9.77 -0.36 17.58
C ALA A 105 10.46 0.17 18.85
N LEU A 106 11.69 -0.28 19.13
CA LEU A 106 12.48 0.17 20.28
C LEU A 106 12.88 1.64 20.20
N LEU A 107 13.14 2.18 19.00
CA LEU A 107 13.52 3.57 18.80
C LEU A 107 12.31 4.51 18.62
N ALA A 108 11.30 4.06 17.87
CA ALA A 108 10.09 4.82 17.59
C ALA A 108 9.21 4.97 18.83
N PHE A 109 9.15 3.98 19.72
CA PHE A 109 8.34 4.07 20.94
C PHE A 109 8.76 5.22 21.88
N PRO A 110 10.03 5.35 22.31
CA PRO A 110 10.45 6.47 23.14
C PRO A 110 10.31 7.81 22.40
N PHE A 111 10.56 7.82 21.09
CA PHE A 111 10.38 9.01 20.26
C PHE A 111 8.92 9.47 20.21
N ALA A 112 7.99 8.56 19.97
CA ALA A 112 6.55 8.83 19.98
C ALA A 112 6.06 9.25 21.37
N TYR A 113 6.55 8.61 22.43
CA TYR A 113 6.25 9.00 23.80
C TYR A 113 6.69 10.44 24.11
N TYR A 114 7.92 10.80 23.71
CA TYR A 114 8.43 12.16 23.86
C TYR A 114 7.56 13.18 23.10
N MET A 115 7.23 12.90 21.84
CA MET A 115 6.35 13.75 21.04
C MET A 115 4.95 13.92 21.66
N ALA A 116 4.41 12.87 22.27
CA ALA A 116 3.06 12.89 22.84
C ALA A 116 2.99 13.57 24.23
N ARG A 117 4.04 13.48 25.04
CA ARG A 117 4.00 13.89 26.46
C ARG A 117 4.81 15.14 26.79
N LEU A 118 5.95 15.38 26.14
CA LEU A 118 6.93 16.40 26.55
C LEU A 118 7.14 17.50 25.51
N ALA A 119 6.93 17.21 24.22
CA ALA A 119 7.24 18.13 23.15
C ALA A 119 6.29 19.35 23.11
N SER A 120 6.87 20.55 23.04
CA SER A 120 6.12 21.77 22.70
C SER A 120 5.59 21.68 21.25
N ARG A 121 4.48 22.36 20.95
CA ARG A 121 3.79 22.31 19.66
C ARG A 121 4.72 22.57 18.45
N ARG A 122 5.71 23.45 18.59
CA ARG A 122 6.71 23.71 17.53
C ARG A 122 7.68 22.54 17.33
N VAL A 123 8.18 21.96 18.42
CA VAL A 123 9.09 20.81 18.39
C VAL A 123 8.37 19.59 17.82
N GLN A 124 7.12 19.35 18.22
CA GLN A 124 6.29 18.30 17.67
C GLN A 124 6.15 18.43 16.14
N THR A 125 5.81 19.62 15.63
CA THR A 125 5.69 19.85 14.18
C THR A 125 7.02 19.59 13.46
N LEU A 126 8.15 20.04 14.00
CA LEU A 126 9.47 19.81 13.41
C LEU A 126 9.84 18.32 13.39
N LEU A 127 9.60 17.60 14.49
CA LEU A 127 9.86 16.16 14.58
C LEU A 127 8.98 15.36 13.62
N PHE A 128 7.69 15.69 13.53
CA PHE A 128 6.80 15.08 12.52
C PHE A 128 7.29 15.36 11.10
N ALA A 129 7.66 16.60 10.79
CA ALA A 129 8.21 16.93 9.48
C ALA A 129 9.50 16.13 9.20
N ALA A 130 10.43 16.04 10.15
CA ALA A 130 11.66 15.28 9.99
C ALA A 130 11.44 13.79 9.70
N VAL A 131 10.39 13.18 10.27
CA VAL A 131 10.02 11.77 10.01
C VAL A 131 9.29 11.61 8.67
N LEU A 132 8.41 12.54 8.31
CA LEU A 132 7.66 12.47 7.04
C LEU A 132 8.52 12.82 5.83
N LEU A 133 9.45 13.76 5.93
CA LEU A 133 10.30 14.20 4.80
C LEU A 133 11.00 13.03 4.08
N PRO A 134 11.69 12.09 4.76
CA PRO A 134 12.33 10.96 4.10
C PRO A 134 11.36 9.93 3.52
N LEU A 135 10.07 9.93 3.93
CA LEU A 135 9.05 9.06 3.34
C LEU A 135 8.73 9.45 1.90
N TRP A 136 8.78 10.75 1.58
CA TRP A 136 8.56 11.27 0.23
C TRP A 136 9.79 11.16 -0.67
N ALA A 137 10.96 10.84 -0.10
CA ALA A 137 12.18 10.68 -0.86
C ALA A 137 12.20 9.34 -1.63
N SER A 138 12.68 9.39 -2.88
CA SER A 138 12.88 8.19 -3.69
C SER A 138 13.75 7.15 -2.95
N TYR A 139 13.37 5.88 -3.03
CA TYR A 139 14.17 4.78 -2.48
C TYR A 139 15.61 4.83 -2.97
N LEU A 140 15.84 5.12 -4.25
CA LEU A 140 17.17 5.23 -4.82
C LEU A 140 17.98 6.35 -4.18
N ALA A 141 17.36 7.52 -3.93
CA ALA A 141 18.05 8.63 -3.27
C ALA A 141 18.52 8.25 -1.86
N ARG A 142 17.69 7.53 -1.09
CA ARG A 142 18.06 7.04 0.24
C ARG A 142 19.22 6.05 0.18
N VAL A 143 19.21 5.12 -0.79
CA VAL A 143 20.30 4.16 -0.99
C VAL A 143 21.61 4.88 -1.34
N TYR A 144 21.59 5.83 -2.29
CA TYR A 144 22.80 6.56 -2.67
C TYR A 144 23.31 7.47 -1.55
N ALA A 145 22.44 8.07 -0.75
CA ALA A 145 22.85 8.85 0.41
C ALA A 145 23.65 7.98 1.39
N TRP A 146 23.16 6.78 1.73
CA TRP A 146 23.90 5.85 2.58
C TRP A 146 25.22 5.40 1.96
N ILE A 147 25.23 5.06 0.66
CA ILE A 147 26.46 4.70 -0.05
C ILE A 147 27.48 5.84 0.03
N LEU A 148 27.08 7.09 -0.20
CA LEU A 148 27.97 8.24 -0.15
C LEU A 148 28.50 8.51 1.27
N ILE A 149 27.65 8.37 2.29
CA ILE A 149 28.04 8.56 3.69
C ILE A 149 29.05 7.49 4.12
N LEU A 150 28.80 6.23 3.77
CA LEU A 150 29.62 5.06 4.12
C LEU A 150 30.80 4.83 3.17
N ASN A 151 30.92 5.62 2.11
CA ASN A 151 32.01 5.50 1.15
C ASN A 151 33.37 5.72 1.85
N HIS A 152 34.44 5.15 1.29
CA HIS A 152 35.78 5.22 1.87
C HIS A 152 36.28 6.67 2.06
N SER A 153 35.95 7.56 1.13
CA SER A 153 36.18 9.02 1.22
C SER A 153 34.90 9.80 1.53
N GLY A 154 33.91 9.13 2.13
CA GLY A 154 32.63 9.70 2.52
C GLY A 154 32.72 10.61 3.74
N VAL A 155 31.62 11.32 3.99
CA VAL A 155 31.50 12.26 5.11
C VAL A 155 31.80 11.58 6.45
N LEU A 156 31.38 10.33 6.63
CA LEU A 156 31.62 9.58 7.87
C LEU A 156 33.11 9.36 8.12
N ASN A 157 33.86 8.90 7.11
CA ASN A 157 35.29 8.64 7.25
C ASN A 157 36.09 9.94 7.42
N TRP A 158 35.70 11.02 6.74
CA TRP A 158 36.30 12.33 6.97
C TRP A 158 36.07 12.83 8.39
N SER A 159 34.85 12.68 8.93
CA SER A 159 34.54 13.04 10.32
C SER A 159 35.28 12.17 11.33
N LEU A 160 35.40 10.85 11.08
CA LEU A 160 36.15 9.94 11.95
C LEU A 160 37.64 10.28 11.96
N GLN A 161 38.28 10.47 10.79
CA GLN A 161 39.69 10.88 10.67
C GLN A 161 39.97 12.26 11.30
N SER A 162 38.99 13.17 11.27
CA SER A 162 39.12 14.49 11.91
C SER A 162 39.05 14.39 13.45
N ILE A 163 38.47 13.32 13.99
CA ILE A 163 38.36 13.07 15.43
C ILE A 163 39.50 12.12 15.91
N GLY A 164 40.14 11.36 15.00
CA GLY A 164 41.33 10.53 15.24
C GLY A 164 41.70 9.64 14.07
#